data_AF-A0A662KRC9-F1
#
_entry.id   AF-A0A662KRC9-F1
#
_cell.length_a   1.000
_cell.length_b   1.000
_cell.length_c   1.000
_cell.angle_alpha   90.00
_cell.angle_beta   90.00
_cell.angle_gamma   90.00
#
_symmetry.space_group_name_H-M   'P 1'
#
loop_
_entity.id
_entity.type
_entity.pdbx_description
1 polymer ?
#
loop_
_entity_poly.entity_id
_entity_poly.type
_entity_poly.pdbx_seq_one_letter_code
_entity_poly.pdbx_strand_id
1 'polypeptide(L)'
;MDIVAFVAGLIVGIVIVSIAVEFAWKKSIPEKTCKLIRKWRLDEIKNPLIVAERLHLSPPSDARVVVATPSPLAKNARENPDVVGNFAVGLNKAFIFAGEIKEGQLALVTSDEDILKELRETFYEFYRVKEKVVSYVPKKGRVKIRGVVRAVFPYRDGYLMRVSYEGGLVGVLLKERMDVEGRRVEIEGDVVEYPFINPINITVLD
;
A
#
# COMPACT_ATOMS: atom_id res chain seq x y z
N MET A 1 -19.97 -15.13 -63.26
CA MET A 1 -20.17 -14.83 -61.83
C MET A 1 -21.35 -13.87 -61.76
N ASP A 2 -22.41 -14.24 -61.03
CA ASP A 2 -23.68 -13.51 -61.06
C ASP A 2 -23.54 -12.13 -60.42
N ILE A 3 -23.74 -11.06 -61.20
CA ILE A 3 -23.70 -9.66 -60.73
C ILE A 3 -24.69 -9.46 -59.58
N VAL A 4 -25.82 -10.17 -59.62
CA VAL A 4 -26.84 -10.16 -58.57
C VAL A 4 -26.28 -10.68 -57.24
N ALA A 5 -25.48 -11.74 -57.26
CA ALA A 5 -24.86 -12.31 -56.06
C ALA A 5 -23.79 -11.37 -55.48
N PHE A 6 -23.04 -10.69 -56.35
CA PHE A 6 -22.06 -9.68 -55.92
C PHE A 6 -22.73 -8.48 -55.21
N VAL A 7 -23.81 -7.95 -55.80
CA VAL A 7 -24.56 -6.83 -55.21
C VAL A 7 -25.24 -7.23 -53.89
N ALA A 8 -25.82 -8.43 -53.82
CA ALA A 8 -26.41 -8.94 -52.59
C ALA A 8 -25.37 -9.09 -51.47
N GLY A 9 -24.19 -9.64 -51.80
CA GLY A 9 -23.08 -9.79 -50.84
C GLY A 9 -22.57 -8.45 -50.33
N LEU A 10 -22.47 -7.43 -51.20
CA LEU A 10 -22.05 -6.09 -50.82
C LEU A 10 -23.02 -5.44 -49.82
N ILE A 11 -24.32 -5.52 -50.07
CA ILE A 11 -25.35 -4.94 -49.20
C ILE A 11 -25.32 -5.60 -47.82
N VAL A 12 -25.24 -6.94 -47.77
CA VAL A 12 -25.16 -7.68 -46.51
C VAL A 12 -23.87 -7.33 -45.74
N GLY A 13 -22.74 -7.21 -46.44
CA GLY A 13 -21.47 -6.81 -45.84
C GLY A 13 -21.53 -5.43 -45.19
N ILE A 14 -22.12 -4.44 -45.86
CA ILE A 14 -22.26 -3.08 -45.33
C ILE A 14 -23.12 -3.06 -44.05
N VAL A 15 -24.23 -3.82 -44.03
CA VAL A 15 -25.11 -3.89 -42.85
C VAL A 15 -24.37 -4.52 -41.67
N ILE A 16 -23.65 -5.62 -41.87
CA ILE A 16 -22.90 -6.30 -40.80
C ILE A 16 -21.79 -5.38 -40.25
N VAL A 17 -21.03 -4.72 -41.12
CA VAL A 17 -19.97 -3.80 -40.70
C VAL A 17 -20.54 -2.61 -39.92
N SER A 18 -21.66 -2.05 -40.37
CA SER A 18 -22.31 -0.92 -39.68
C SER A 18 -22.77 -1.30 -38.27
N ILE A 19 -23.39 -2.47 -38.11
CA ILE A 19 -23.79 -3.00 -36.80
C ILE A 19 -22.56 -3.23 -35.91
N ALA A 20 -21.48 -3.80 -36.45
CA ALA A 20 -20.24 -4.03 -35.71
C ALA A 20 -19.59 -2.72 -35.21
N VAL A 21 -19.57 -1.68 -36.05
CA VAL A 21 -19.05 -0.35 -35.69
C VAL A 21 -19.92 0.32 -34.62
N GLU A 22 -21.25 0.27 -34.76
CA GLU A 22 -22.16 0.81 -33.73
C GLU A 22 -22.00 0.09 -32.39
N PHE A 23 -21.81 -1.24 -32.40
CA PHE A 23 -21.59 -2.01 -31.19
C PHE A 23 -20.22 -1.71 -30.54
N ALA A 24 -19.19 -1.48 -31.36
CA ALA A 24 -17.87 -1.07 -30.89
C ALA A 24 -17.90 0.33 -30.25
N TRP A 25 -18.64 1.28 -30.84
CA TRP A 25 -18.80 2.64 -30.30
C TRP A 25 -19.70 2.71 -29.06
N LYS A 26 -20.71 1.83 -28.93
CA LYS A 26 -21.51 1.74 -27.69
C LYS A 26 -20.68 1.31 -26.47
N LYS A 27 -19.57 0.60 -26.66
CA LYS A 27 -18.61 0.29 -25.58
C LYS A 27 -17.69 1.46 -25.21
N SER A 28 -17.53 2.46 -26.08
CA SER A 28 -16.49 3.48 -25.93
C SER A 28 -16.96 4.81 -25.35
N ILE A 29 -18.25 4.96 -25.02
CA ILE A 29 -18.73 6.12 -24.26
C ILE A 29 -18.72 5.68 -22.79
N PRO A 30 -17.73 6.08 -21.97
CA PRO A 30 -17.81 5.82 -20.54
C PRO A 30 -19.06 6.51 -20.02
N GLU A 31 -20.01 5.73 -19.49
CA GLU A 31 -21.03 6.26 -18.59
C GLU A 31 -20.32 7.11 -17.55
N LYS A 32 -20.86 8.27 -17.20
CA LYS A 32 -20.23 9.19 -16.23
C LYS A 32 -20.02 8.46 -14.89
N THR A 33 -18.87 7.81 -14.73
CA THR A 33 -18.51 6.99 -13.58
C THR A 33 -18.21 7.85 -12.36
N CYS A 34 -17.94 9.14 -12.59
CA CYS A 34 -17.59 10.12 -11.57
C CYS A 34 -18.66 11.22 -11.44
N LYS A 35 -19.10 11.53 -10.22
CA LYS A 35 -20.00 12.66 -9.91
C LYS A 35 -19.47 13.46 -8.73
N LEU A 36 -19.64 14.78 -8.76
CA LEU A 36 -19.31 15.65 -7.64
C LEU A 36 -20.51 15.73 -6.69
N ILE A 37 -20.29 15.50 -5.39
CA ILE A 37 -21.33 15.49 -4.37
C ILE A 37 -20.87 16.23 -3.10
N ARG A 38 -21.83 16.75 -2.35
CA ARG A 38 -21.63 17.31 -0.99
C ARG A 38 -22.37 16.54 0.09
N LYS A 39 -23.37 15.75 -0.30
CA LYS A 39 -24.14 14.88 0.58
C LYS A 39 -23.66 13.45 0.36
N TRP A 40 -23.07 12.87 1.39
CA TRP A 40 -22.55 11.52 1.43
C TRP A 40 -22.55 11.06 2.89
N ARG A 41 -22.61 9.75 3.10
CA ARG A 41 -22.41 9.12 4.40
C ARG A 41 -21.46 7.94 4.26
N LEU A 42 -20.51 7.80 5.18
CA LEU A 42 -19.59 6.65 5.17
C LEU A 42 -20.34 5.31 5.32
N ASP A 43 -21.48 5.32 6.03
CA ASP A 43 -22.35 4.16 6.20
C ASP A 43 -22.97 3.65 4.88
N GLU A 44 -22.95 4.43 3.80
CA GLU A 44 -23.41 3.99 2.48
C GLU A 44 -22.47 2.93 1.86
N ILE A 45 -21.23 2.86 2.35
CA ILE A 45 -20.22 1.91 1.89
C ILE A 45 -20.11 0.80 2.94
N LYS A 46 -20.36 -0.44 2.54
CA LYS A 46 -20.16 -1.61 3.42
C LYS A 46 -18.66 -1.90 3.58
N ASN A 47 -18.22 -2.20 4.80
CA ASN A 47 -16.83 -2.45 5.18
C ASN A 47 -15.84 -1.46 4.56
N PRO A 48 -16.01 -0.14 4.77
CA PRO A 48 -15.23 0.84 4.05
C PRO A 48 -13.76 0.82 4.48
N LEU A 49 -12.87 0.93 3.50
CA LEU A 49 -11.46 1.20 3.70
C LEU A 49 -11.25 2.71 3.60
N ILE A 50 -10.84 3.34 4.69
CA ILE A 50 -10.79 4.80 4.82
C ILE A 50 -9.34 5.23 4.99
N VAL A 51 -8.91 6.18 4.16
CA VAL A 51 -7.65 6.92 4.31
C VAL A 51 -7.99 8.38 4.53
N ALA A 52 -7.42 8.99 5.55
CA ALA A 52 -7.62 10.41 5.80
C ALA A 52 -6.37 11.06 6.41
N GLU A 53 -6.06 12.27 6.01
CA GLU A 53 -5.07 13.07 6.73
C GLU A 53 -5.58 13.37 8.15
N ARG A 54 -6.87 13.73 8.23
CA ARG A 54 -7.60 13.89 9.49
C ARG A 54 -9.07 13.54 9.31
N LEU A 55 -9.62 12.83 10.30
CA LEU A 55 -11.01 12.40 10.32
C LEU A 55 -11.77 13.14 11.44
N HIS A 56 -12.80 13.90 11.07
CA HIS A 56 -13.61 14.73 11.97
C HIS A 56 -14.99 14.14 12.28
N LEU A 57 -15.19 12.86 11.99
CA LEU A 57 -16.43 12.14 12.29
C LEU A 57 -16.12 10.69 12.64
N SER A 58 -17.07 10.03 13.31
CA SER A 58 -16.90 8.63 13.68
C SER A 58 -17.05 7.74 12.44
N PRO A 59 -16.06 6.89 12.13
CA PRO A 59 -16.19 5.93 11.04
C PRO A 59 -17.21 4.83 11.40
N PRO A 60 -17.80 4.15 10.40
CA PRO A 60 -18.61 2.96 10.62
C PRO A 60 -17.86 1.88 11.42
N SER A 61 -18.57 1.07 12.20
CA SER A 61 -17.96 0.07 13.08
C SER A 61 -17.21 -1.04 12.35
N ASP A 62 -17.58 -1.32 11.10
CA ASP A 62 -16.99 -2.29 10.20
C ASP A 62 -15.87 -1.69 9.32
N ALA A 63 -15.56 -0.41 9.51
CA ALA A 63 -14.53 0.28 8.72
C ALA A 63 -13.11 -0.08 9.16
N ARG A 64 -12.21 -0.18 8.18
CA ARG A 64 -10.76 -0.15 8.44
C ARG A 64 -10.25 1.23 8.09
N VAL A 65 -9.53 1.86 9.00
CA VAL A 65 -9.18 3.29 8.87
C VAL A 65 -7.68 3.46 9.05
N VAL A 66 -7.04 4.24 8.18
CA VAL A 66 -5.69 4.77 8.38
C VAL A 66 -5.76 6.30 8.39
N VAL A 67 -5.10 6.92 9.37
CA VAL A 67 -5.01 8.37 9.49
C VAL A 67 -3.58 8.87 9.60
N ALA A 68 -3.30 10.04 9.02
CA ALA A 68 -2.03 10.73 9.22
C ALA A 68 -1.94 11.32 10.64
N THR A 69 -2.97 12.06 11.03
CA THR A 69 -3.08 12.68 12.36
C THR A 69 -4.21 12.02 13.14
N PRO A 70 -3.92 11.42 14.31
CA PRO A 70 -4.95 10.79 15.13
C PRO A 70 -5.98 11.81 15.64
N SER A 71 -7.24 11.39 15.71
CA SER A 71 -8.33 12.19 16.27
C SER A 71 -9.12 11.39 17.30
N PRO A 72 -9.73 12.02 18.32
CA PRO A 72 -10.55 11.31 19.32
C PRO A 72 -11.73 10.54 18.74
N LEU A 73 -12.16 10.90 17.52
CA LEU A 73 -13.28 10.29 16.81
C LEU A 73 -12.87 9.02 16.04
N ALA A 74 -11.58 8.84 15.79
CA ALA A 74 -11.01 7.73 15.03
C ALA A 74 -10.36 6.68 15.96
N LYS A 75 -11.08 6.24 17.00
CA LYS A 75 -10.52 5.41 18.11
C LYS A 75 -9.82 4.12 17.67
N ASN A 76 -10.29 3.49 16.59
CA ASN A 76 -9.73 2.24 16.05
C ASN A 76 -8.91 2.47 14.77
N ALA A 77 -8.61 3.73 14.42
CA ALA A 77 -7.82 4.02 13.24
C ALA A 77 -6.34 3.71 13.47
N ARG A 78 -5.71 3.20 12.42
CA ARG A 78 -4.27 3.01 12.38
C ARG A 78 -3.61 4.35 12.08
N GLU A 79 -2.59 4.71 12.84
CA GLU A 79 -1.79 5.89 12.55
C GLU A 79 -0.69 5.56 11.53
N ASN A 80 -0.58 6.38 10.48
CA ASN A 80 0.53 6.37 9.55
C ASN A 80 0.80 7.80 9.03
N PRO A 81 1.88 8.47 9.48
CA PRO A 81 2.15 9.87 9.14
C PRO A 81 2.46 10.10 7.65
N ASP A 82 2.73 9.05 6.87
CA ASP A 82 2.98 9.14 5.43
C ASP A 82 1.69 9.19 4.60
N VAL A 83 0.52 9.07 5.24
CA VAL A 83 -0.77 9.16 4.57
C VAL A 83 -0.92 10.51 3.89
N VAL A 84 -1.24 10.46 2.60
CA VAL A 84 -1.62 11.61 1.78
C VAL A 84 -2.99 11.37 1.16
N GLY A 85 -3.79 12.43 1.11
CA GLY A 85 -5.13 12.37 0.52
C GLY A 85 -6.22 11.87 1.49
N ASN A 86 -7.45 11.94 0.99
CA ASN A 86 -8.65 11.70 1.79
C ASN A 86 -9.67 10.92 0.94
N PHE A 87 -9.94 9.66 1.28
CA PHE A 87 -10.91 8.85 0.56
C PHE A 87 -11.51 7.72 1.42
N ALA A 88 -12.67 7.24 0.99
CA ALA A 88 -13.30 6.03 1.50
C ALA A 88 -13.66 5.14 0.31
N VAL A 89 -13.19 3.90 0.31
CA VAL A 89 -13.42 2.94 -0.79
C VAL A 89 -14.06 1.66 -0.26
N GLY A 90 -15.07 1.18 -0.97
CA GLY A 90 -15.67 -0.13 -0.74
C GLY A 90 -15.51 -1.04 -1.95
N LEU A 91 -16.45 -1.97 -2.10
CA LEU A 91 -16.43 -2.93 -3.20
C LEU A 91 -16.68 -2.25 -4.55
N ASN A 92 -17.77 -1.46 -4.66
CA ASN A 92 -18.29 -0.95 -5.94
C ASN A 92 -18.33 0.58 -6.04
N LYS A 93 -17.92 1.28 -4.98
CA LYS A 93 -17.99 2.75 -4.91
C LYS A 93 -16.88 3.27 -4.03
N ALA A 94 -16.35 4.44 -4.39
CA ALA A 94 -15.50 5.25 -3.54
C ALA A 94 -16.01 6.70 -3.44
N PHE A 95 -15.64 7.35 -2.34
CA PHE A 95 -15.68 8.79 -2.17
C PHE A 95 -14.24 9.30 -2.07
N ILE A 96 -13.89 10.27 -2.91
CA ILE A 96 -12.58 10.95 -2.89
C ILE A 96 -12.84 12.39 -2.46
N PHE A 97 -12.33 12.79 -1.30
CA PHE A 97 -12.60 14.07 -0.68
C PHE A 97 -11.58 15.13 -1.09
N ALA A 98 -12.04 16.35 -1.35
CA ALA A 98 -11.16 17.47 -1.72
C ALA A 98 -10.32 18.03 -0.54
N GLY A 99 -10.44 17.43 0.65
CA GLY A 99 -9.78 17.87 1.88
C GLY A 99 -10.13 16.92 3.02
N GLU A 100 -9.84 17.33 4.26
CA GLU A 100 -10.12 16.53 5.46
C GLU A 100 -11.58 16.03 5.50
N ILE A 101 -11.75 14.81 5.99
CA ILE A 101 -13.06 14.15 5.99
C ILE A 101 -13.92 14.71 7.13
N LYS A 102 -14.88 15.56 6.76
CA LYS A 102 -15.85 16.22 7.65
C LYS A 102 -17.20 16.37 6.96
N GLU A 103 -18.27 16.56 7.73
CA GLU A 103 -19.61 16.77 7.18
C GLU A 103 -19.65 17.95 6.19
N GLY A 104 -20.35 17.75 5.06
CA GLY A 104 -20.48 18.75 4.01
C GLY A 104 -19.22 18.96 3.14
N GLN A 105 -18.13 18.21 3.38
CA GLN A 105 -16.93 18.26 2.54
C GLN A 105 -17.27 17.82 1.11
N LEU A 106 -16.68 18.52 0.14
CA LEU A 106 -16.83 18.17 -1.26
C LEU A 106 -16.15 16.83 -1.55
N ALA A 107 -16.86 15.93 -2.21
CA ALA A 107 -16.36 14.62 -2.59
C ALA A 107 -16.70 14.29 -4.04
N LEU A 108 -15.79 13.60 -4.71
CA LEU A 108 -16.06 12.92 -5.96
C LEU A 108 -16.48 11.48 -5.63
N VAL A 109 -17.66 11.08 -6.09
CA VAL A 109 -18.10 9.69 -6.02
C VAL A 109 -17.76 9.01 -7.33
N THR A 110 -17.14 7.83 -7.24
CA THR A 110 -16.80 7.02 -8.41
C THR A 110 -17.16 5.55 -8.22
N SER A 111 -17.51 4.89 -9.32
CA SER A 111 -17.64 3.42 -9.43
C SER A 111 -16.72 2.84 -10.50
N ASP A 112 -15.69 3.59 -10.90
CA ASP A 112 -14.70 3.18 -11.88
C ASP A 112 -13.76 2.13 -11.29
N GLU A 113 -13.73 0.93 -11.86
CA GLU A 113 -12.98 -0.21 -11.32
C GLU A 113 -11.46 0.05 -11.20
N ASP A 114 -10.88 0.78 -12.15
CA ASP A 114 -9.44 1.09 -12.13
C ASP A 114 -9.13 2.03 -10.96
N ILE A 115 -9.95 3.06 -10.76
CA ILE A 115 -9.83 3.97 -9.61
C ILE A 115 -10.06 3.22 -8.29
N LEU A 116 -11.10 2.36 -8.22
CA LEU A 116 -11.39 1.58 -7.03
C LEU A 116 -10.22 0.66 -6.67
N LYS A 117 -9.58 0.04 -7.67
CA LYS A 117 -8.41 -0.81 -7.48
C LYS A 117 -7.23 -0.01 -6.93
N GLU A 118 -6.90 1.12 -7.56
CA GLU A 118 -5.79 1.98 -7.13
C GLU A 118 -5.98 2.46 -5.67
N LEU A 119 -7.16 2.96 -5.33
CA LEU A 119 -7.47 3.41 -3.96
C LEU A 119 -7.34 2.28 -2.92
N ARG A 120 -7.73 1.05 -3.27
CA ARG A 120 -7.57 -0.11 -2.38
C ARG A 120 -6.09 -0.47 -2.20
N GLU A 121 -5.30 -0.45 -3.26
CA GLU A 121 -3.86 -0.69 -3.20
C GLU A 121 -3.18 0.36 -2.32
N THR A 122 -3.45 1.64 -2.55
CA THR A 122 -2.96 2.75 -1.72
C THR A 122 -3.35 2.59 -0.25
N PHE A 123 -4.61 2.21 0.03
CA PHE A 123 -5.04 1.94 1.41
C PHE A 123 -4.16 0.85 2.03
N TYR A 124 -3.92 -0.27 1.34
CA TYR A 124 -3.12 -1.37 1.89
C TYR A 124 -1.65 -1.01 2.06
N GLU A 125 -1.10 -0.13 1.22
CA GLU A 125 0.25 0.41 1.43
C GLU A 125 0.36 1.20 2.73
N PHE A 126 -0.62 2.07 3.01
CA PHE A 126 -0.65 2.80 4.28
C PHE A 126 -1.04 1.92 5.47
N TYR A 127 -1.89 0.93 5.25
CA TYR A 127 -2.35 0.00 6.28
C TYR A 127 -1.31 -1.07 6.61
N ARG A 128 -0.30 -1.30 5.75
CA ARG A 128 0.79 -2.21 6.06
C ARG A 128 1.44 -1.79 7.38
N VAL A 129 1.69 -2.79 8.22
CA VAL A 129 2.55 -2.61 9.38
C VAL A 129 3.93 -2.30 8.80
N LYS A 130 4.30 -1.03 8.66
CA LYS A 130 5.72 -0.69 8.75
C LYS A 130 6.11 -1.19 10.12
N GLU A 131 6.87 -2.29 10.19
CA GLU A 131 7.61 -2.61 11.40
C GLU A 131 8.30 -1.30 11.75
N LYS A 132 7.81 -0.61 12.79
CA LYS A 132 8.58 0.44 13.41
C LYS A 132 9.82 -0.31 13.87
N VAL A 133 10.88 -0.22 13.10
CA VAL A 133 12.22 -0.51 13.58
C VAL A 133 12.44 0.58 14.61
N VAL A 134 11.92 0.36 15.83
CA VAL A 134 12.22 1.18 17.00
C VAL A 134 13.63 0.79 17.39
N SER A 135 14.59 1.17 16.55
CA SER A 135 15.99 0.89 16.82
C SER A 135 16.44 1.84 17.90
N TYR A 136 16.39 1.37 19.14
CA TYR A 136 17.27 1.87 20.16
C TYR A 136 18.69 1.38 19.87
N VAL A 137 19.26 1.84 18.75
CA VAL A 137 20.69 1.80 18.50
C VAL A 137 21.14 3.25 18.50
N PRO A 138 22.04 3.65 19.41
CA PRO A 138 22.62 4.98 19.36
C PRO A 138 23.17 5.24 17.95
N LYS A 139 22.89 6.42 17.38
CA LYS A 139 23.27 6.80 16.00
C LYS A 139 24.77 6.69 15.72
N LYS A 140 25.61 6.56 16.75
CA LYS A 140 27.06 6.32 16.72
C LYS A 140 27.52 5.62 17.99
N GLY A 141 28.60 4.84 17.91
CA GLY A 141 29.31 4.28 19.05
C GLY A 141 29.26 2.75 19.14
N ARG A 142 29.86 2.22 20.20
CA ARG A 142 29.90 0.79 20.48
C ARG A 142 28.55 0.31 21.01
N VAL A 143 28.08 -0.80 20.46
CA VAL A 143 26.79 -1.40 20.79
C VAL A 143 26.96 -2.87 21.11
N LYS A 144 26.10 -3.36 22.00
CA LYS A 144 25.98 -4.77 22.33
C LYS A 144 24.52 -5.16 22.16
N ILE A 145 24.23 -6.03 21.19
CA ILE A 145 22.87 -6.44 20.83
C ILE A 145 22.72 -7.96 20.89
N ARG A 146 21.51 -8.43 21.22
CA ARG A 146 21.14 -9.85 21.19
C ARG A 146 19.97 -10.05 20.24
N GLY A 147 20.10 -10.94 19.27
CA GLY A 147 19.06 -11.14 18.26
C GLY A 147 19.13 -12.50 17.57
N VAL A 148 18.18 -12.73 16.66
CA VAL A 148 18.08 -13.92 15.82
C VAL A 148 18.58 -13.57 14.42
N VAL A 149 19.48 -14.39 13.87
CA VAL A 149 19.96 -14.24 12.49
C VAL A 149 18.85 -14.64 11.53
N ARG A 150 18.46 -13.71 10.65
CA ARG A 150 17.42 -13.92 9.64
C ARG A 150 17.99 -14.44 8.32
N ALA A 151 19.15 -13.93 7.92
CA ALA A 151 19.82 -14.32 6.68
C ALA A 151 21.28 -13.87 6.69
N VAL A 152 22.14 -14.57 5.96
CA VAL A 152 23.53 -14.20 5.67
C VAL A 152 23.74 -14.30 4.16
N PHE A 153 24.03 -13.18 3.50
CA PHE A 153 24.20 -13.13 2.04
C PHE A 153 25.39 -12.27 1.61
N PRO A 154 25.95 -12.50 0.41
CA PRO A 154 27.05 -11.70 -0.11
C PRO A 154 26.69 -10.21 -0.19
N TYR A 155 27.59 -9.34 0.26
CA TYR A 155 27.41 -7.88 0.24
C TYR A 155 28.75 -7.17 0.09
N ARG A 156 28.94 -6.46 -1.03
CA ARG A 156 30.22 -5.84 -1.42
C ARG A 156 31.36 -6.86 -1.38
N ASP A 157 32.46 -6.54 -0.69
CA ASP A 157 33.65 -7.39 -0.56
C ASP A 157 33.55 -8.41 0.60
N GLY A 158 32.35 -8.68 1.09
CA GLY A 158 32.11 -9.59 2.21
C GLY A 158 30.67 -10.10 2.26
N TYR A 159 30.12 -10.19 3.46
CA TYR A 159 28.76 -10.68 3.71
C TYR A 159 27.99 -9.73 4.62
N LEU A 160 26.67 -9.68 4.44
CA LEU A 160 25.75 -8.99 5.33
C LEU A 160 24.92 -10.03 6.09
N MET A 161 25.06 -10.01 7.41
CA MET A 161 24.22 -10.79 8.31
C MET A 161 23.07 -9.93 8.83
N ARG A 162 21.83 -10.27 8.47
CA ARG A 162 20.63 -9.60 8.96
C ARG A 162 20.24 -10.19 10.31
N VAL A 163 20.17 -9.34 11.33
CA VAL A 163 19.84 -9.74 12.70
C VAL A 163 18.60 -9.01 13.17
N SER A 164 17.63 -9.77 13.66
CA SER A 164 16.41 -9.28 14.29
C SER A 164 16.58 -9.31 15.80
N TYR A 165 16.55 -8.15 16.45
CA TYR A 165 16.71 -7.99 17.90
C TYR A 165 15.50 -7.22 18.47
N GLU A 166 15.44 -7.01 19.78
CA GLU A 166 14.30 -6.35 20.44
C GLU A 166 13.99 -4.95 19.89
N GLY A 167 14.99 -4.22 19.38
CA GLY A 167 14.83 -2.92 18.73
C GLY A 167 14.62 -2.96 17.21
N GLY A 168 14.36 -4.12 16.62
CA GLY A 168 14.07 -4.27 15.20
C GLY A 168 15.18 -4.96 14.41
N LEU A 169 15.60 -4.41 13.26
CA LEU A 169 16.50 -5.10 12.34
C LEU A 169 17.80 -4.31 12.11
N VAL A 170 18.94 -5.00 12.19
CA VAL A 170 20.27 -4.46 11.90
C VAL A 170 21.04 -5.34 10.92
N GLY A 171 21.94 -4.72 10.19
CA GLY A 171 22.90 -5.38 9.31
C GLY A 171 24.27 -5.46 9.97
N VAL A 172 24.88 -6.64 10.00
CA VAL A 172 26.21 -6.85 10.55
C VAL A 172 27.14 -7.20 9.40
N LEU A 173 28.17 -6.38 9.21
CA LEU A 173 29.13 -6.55 8.12
C LEU A 173 30.16 -7.61 8.50
N LEU A 174 30.23 -8.68 7.72
CA LEU A 174 31.15 -9.79 7.93
C LEU A 174 32.19 -9.83 6.80
N LYS A 175 33.43 -10.19 7.12
CA LYS A 175 34.47 -10.45 6.12
C LYS A 175 34.29 -11.83 5.46
N GLU A 176 33.79 -12.80 6.23
CA GLU A 176 33.59 -14.18 5.80
C GLU A 176 32.15 -14.62 6.09
N ARG A 177 31.67 -15.62 5.35
CA ARG A 177 30.34 -16.18 5.55
C ARG A 177 30.28 -16.91 6.89
N MET A 178 29.22 -16.66 7.65
CA MET A 178 28.89 -17.42 8.86
C MET A 178 27.58 -18.17 8.66
N ASP A 179 27.58 -19.49 8.89
CA ASP A 179 26.38 -20.32 8.78
C ASP A 179 25.62 -20.36 10.12
N VAL A 180 24.99 -19.23 10.43
CA VAL A 180 24.28 -19.00 11.70
C VAL A 180 22.82 -18.60 11.51
N GLU A 181 22.27 -18.78 10.30
CA GLU A 181 20.86 -18.49 10.01
C GLU A 181 19.92 -19.25 10.95
N GLY A 182 18.92 -18.55 11.48
CA GLY A 182 17.98 -19.08 12.47
C GLY A 182 18.52 -19.15 13.90
N ARG A 183 19.82 -18.97 14.13
CA ARG A 183 20.43 -19.03 15.47
C ARG A 183 20.33 -17.71 16.20
N ARG A 184 20.35 -17.77 17.54
CA ARG A 184 20.48 -16.59 18.40
C ARG A 184 21.95 -16.19 18.51
N VAL A 185 22.22 -14.90 18.45
CA VAL A 185 23.57 -14.34 18.52
C VAL A 185 23.61 -13.13 19.43
N GLU A 186 24.71 -12.97 20.14
CA GLU A 186 25.13 -11.74 20.81
C GLU A 186 26.23 -11.08 19.98
N ILE A 187 26.09 -9.80 19.69
CA ILE A 187 26.99 -9.05 18.81
C ILE A 187 27.45 -7.79 19.54
N GLU A 188 28.76 -7.65 19.67
CA GLU A 188 29.42 -6.43 20.14
C GLU A 188 30.19 -5.81 18.97
N GLY A 189 29.97 -4.53 18.70
CA GLY A 189 30.58 -3.86 17.56
C GLY A 189 30.33 -2.37 17.52
N ASP A 190 30.90 -1.70 16.52
CA ASP A 190 30.74 -0.26 16.32
C ASP A 190 29.73 0.02 15.21
N VAL A 191 28.81 0.96 15.46
CA VAL A 191 27.87 1.45 14.44
C VAL A 191 28.64 2.34 13.46
N VAL A 192 28.76 1.88 12.21
CA VAL A 192 29.45 2.64 11.14
C VAL A 192 28.50 3.67 10.55
N GLU A 193 27.37 3.20 10.06
CA GLU A 193 26.27 3.99 9.51
C GLU A 193 25.00 3.20 9.77
N TYR A 194 24.04 3.74 10.51
CA TYR A 194 22.81 3.01 10.80
C TYR A 194 22.10 2.60 9.49
N PRO A 195 21.69 1.32 9.33
CA PRO A 195 21.59 0.25 10.31
C PRO A 195 22.76 -0.78 10.31
N PHE A 196 23.95 -0.39 9.88
CA PHE A 196 25.13 -1.25 9.75
C PHE A 196 26.08 -1.20 10.96
N ILE A 197 26.45 -2.38 11.45
CA ILE A 197 27.39 -2.61 12.54
C ILE A 197 28.62 -3.33 11.98
N ASN A 198 29.80 -2.85 12.35
CA ASN A 198 31.05 -3.58 12.17
C ASN A 198 31.35 -4.38 13.46
N PRO A 199 31.27 -5.72 13.44
CA PRO A 199 31.40 -6.53 14.64
C PRO A 199 32.85 -6.56 15.14
N ILE A 200 33.02 -6.43 16.45
CA ILE A 200 34.25 -6.74 17.18
C ILE A 200 34.20 -8.20 17.66
N ASN A 201 33.03 -8.63 18.15
CA ASN A 201 32.81 -9.99 18.62
C ASN A 201 31.38 -10.46 18.29
N ILE A 202 31.24 -11.71 17.87
CA ILE A 202 29.95 -12.38 17.63
C ILE A 202 29.97 -13.71 18.39
N THR A 203 29.03 -13.88 19.30
CA THR A 203 28.85 -15.11 20.08
C THR A 203 27.54 -15.76 19.71
N VAL A 204 27.57 -17.00 19.24
CA VAL A 204 26.34 -17.79 19.02
C VAL A 204 25.82 -18.25 20.38
N LEU A 205 24.56 -17.98 20.64
CA LEU A 205 23.86 -18.41 21.84
C LEU A 205 23.12 -19.71 21.51
N ASP A 206 23.25 -20.71 22.37
CA ASP A 206 22.54 -21.99 22.25
C ASP A 206 21.02 -21.84 22.40
#